data_AF-A0A3D6BY03-F1
#
_entry.id   AF-A0A3D6BY03-F1
#
_cell.length_a   1.000
_cell.length_b   1.000
_cell.length_c   1.000
_cell.angle_alpha   90.00
_cell.angle_beta   90.00
_cell.angle_gamma   90.00
#
_symmetry.space_group_name_H-M   'P 1'
#
loop_
_entity.id
_entity.type
_entity.pdbx_description
1 polymer ?
#
loop_
_entity_poly.entity_id
_entity_poly.type
_entity_poly.pdbx_seq_one_letter_code
_entity_poly.pdbx_strand_id
1 'polypeptide(L)'
;RRTKTHISELPYGLEDLMKLQPVSYSYNETISPNNRTRLGLIAQDVEKIIPEVVITEDVDIDPKTGEKIVVPGDYLAMSYIELIPVLIKAVQEQQKEIVALKDQLENYQFLEKRIKALEDKN
;
A
#
# COMPACT_ATOMS: atom_id res chain seq x y z
N ARG A 1 22.60 7.43 4.04
CA ARG A 1 21.61 8.45 4.48
C ARG A 1 22.20 9.86 4.37
N ARG A 2 22.66 10.28 3.18
CA ARG A 2 23.34 11.58 3.03
C ARG A 2 22.42 12.72 2.60
N THR A 3 21.29 12.38 1.97
CA THR A 3 20.36 13.34 1.34
C THR A 3 18.97 13.35 1.98
N LYS A 4 18.76 12.59 3.06
CA LYS A 4 17.47 12.42 3.71
C LYS A 4 17.61 12.77 5.19
N THR A 5 16.72 13.62 5.70
CA THR A 5 16.59 14.01 7.10
C THR A 5 15.27 13.48 7.67
N HIS A 6 15.09 13.53 8.99
CA HIS A 6 13.85 13.09 9.68
C HIS A 6 13.36 11.69 9.27
N ILE A 7 14.27 10.71 9.21
CA ILE A 7 13.94 9.34 8.80
C ILE A 7 13.25 8.63 9.96
N SER A 8 11.96 8.34 9.82
CA SER A 8 11.16 7.49 10.70
C SER A 8 10.75 6.18 10.00
N GLU A 9 10.21 5.25 10.77
CA GLU A 9 9.56 4.06 10.22
C GLU A 9 8.25 4.44 9.53
N LEU A 10 7.89 3.70 8.48
CA LEU A 10 6.65 3.91 7.74
C LEU A 10 5.46 3.47 8.62
N PRO A 11 4.49 4.34 8.91
CA PRO A 11 3.37 4.00 9.79
C PRO A 11 2.41 2.98 9.16
N TYR A 12 2.38 2.91 7.83
CA TYR A 12 1.47 2.05 7.07
C TYR A 12 2.00 0.64 6.87
N GLY A 13 1.11 -0.35 6.81
CA GLY A 13 1.48 -1.76 6.63
C GLY A 13 0.44 -2.59 5.89
N LEU A 14 0.45 -3.90 6.13
CA LEU A 14 -0.48 -4.86 5.55
C LEU A 14 -1.92 -4.51 5.91
N GLU A 15 -2.19 -4.14 7.16
CA GLU A 15 -3.54 -3.80 7.61
C GLU A 15 -4.15 -2.64 6.81
N ASP A 16 -3.39 -1.58 6.56
CA ASP A 16 -3.85 -0.42 5.79
C ASP A 16 -4.02 -0.76 4.31
N LEU A 17 -3.11 -1.58 3.78
CA LEU A 17 -3.19 -2.06 2.41
C LEU A 17 -4.46 -2.88 2.18
N MET A 18 -4.88 -3.69 3.16
CA MET A 18 -6.10 -4.50 3.10
C MET A 18 -7.39 -3.66 3.09
N LYS A 19 -7.33 -2.40 3.51
CA LYS A 19 -8.48 -1.46 3.45
C LYS A 19 -8.65 -0.87 2.04
N LEU A 20 -7.60 -0.86 1.22
CA LEU A 20 -7.65 -0.31 -0.14
C LEU A 20 -8.55 -1.17 -1.05
N GLN A 21 -9.26 -0.52 -1.97
CA GLN A 21 -10.16 -1.18 -2.91
C GLN A 21 -9.66 -0.97 -4.34
N PRO A 22 -8.94 -1.94 -4.92
CA PRO A 22 -8.61 -1.92 -6.34
C PRO A 22 -9.88 -1.95 -7.19
N VAL A 23 -9.98 -1.05 -8.15
CA VAL A 23 -11.13 -0.91 -9.04
C VAL A 23 -10.70 -0.90 -10.50
N SER A 24 -11.66 -1.23 -11.36
CA SER A 24 -11.60 -0.96 -12.79
C SER A 24 -12.50 0.23 -13.10
N TYR A 25 -12.00 1.23 -13.82
CA TYR A 25 -12.75 2.43 -14.15
C TYR A 25 -12.42 2.94 -15.55
N SER A 26 -13.31 3.77 -16.08
CA SER A 26 -13.04 4.66 -17.20
C SER A 26 -13.21 6.08 -16.73
N TYR A 27 -12.39 7.00 -17.24
CA TYR A 27 -12.64 8.41 -17.04
C TYR A 27 -13.93 8.82 -17.74
N ASN A 28 -14.56 9.89 -17.23
CA ASN A 28 -15.66 10.54 -17.94
C ASN A 28 -15.14 11.24 -19.21
N GLU A 29 -16.07 11.62 -20.09
CA GLU A 29 -15.73 12.25 -21.38
C GLU A 29 -14.95 13.56 -21.22
N THR A 30 -15.17 14.29 -20.13
CA THR A 30 -14.46 15.55 -19.83
C THR A 30 -12.98 15.35 -19.49
N ILE A 31 -12.62 14.21 -18.89
CA ILE A 31 -11.22 13.90 -18.50
C ILE A 31 -10.52 13.07 -19.59
N SER A 32 -11.19 12.09 -20.20
CA SER A 32 -10.62 11.30 -21.29
C SER A 32 -11.71 10.67 -22.15
N PRO A 33 -11.90 11.12 -23.41
CA PRO A 33 -13.03 10.71 -24.25
C PRO A 33 -12.91 9.30 -24.86
N ASN A 34 -11.80 8.59 -24.63
CA ASN A 34 -11.52 7.32 -25.29
C ASN A 34 -12.18 6.09 -24.64
N ASN A 35 -12.98 6.27 -23.57
CA ASN A 35 -13.61 5.19 -22.78
C ASN A 35 -12.66 4.02 -22.43
N ARG A 36 -11.36 4.30 -22.34
CA ARG A 36 -10.36 3.27 -22.07
C ARG A 36 -10.52 2.80 -20.62
N THR A 37 -10.77 1.51 -20.45
CA THR A 37 -10.74 0.85 -19.14
C THR A 37 -9.34 0.89 -18.54
N ARG A 38 -9.26 1.26 -17.27
CA ARG A 38 -8.05 1.40 -16.46
C ARG A 38 -8.25 0.65 -15.15
N LEU A 39 -7.14 0.20 -14.58
CA LEU A 39 -7.11 -0.39 -13.25
C LEU A 39 -6.41 0.60 -12.31
N GLY A 40 -6.90 0.72 -11.08
CA GLY A 40 -6.29 1.61 -10.10
C GLY A 40 -7.07 1.69 -8.81
N LEU A 41 -6.89 2.80 -8.13
CA LEU A 41 -7.56 3.15 -6.87
C LEU A 41 -8.32 4.46 -7.04
N ILE A 42 -9.34 4.67 -6.19
CA ILE A 42 -10.05 5.95 -6.09
C ILE A 42 -9.31 6.83 -5.08
N ALA A 43 -8.79 7.97 -5.55
CA ALA A 43 -7.93 8.84 -4.76
C ALA A 43 -8.61 9.33 -3.45
N GLN A 44 -9.90 9.66 -3.50
CA GLN A 44 -10.68 10.10 -2.33
C GLN A 44 -10.82 9.01 -1.25
N ASP A 45 -10.80 7.74 -1.64
CA ASP A 45 -10.87 6.63 -0.69
C ASP A 45 -9.49 6.31 -0.12
N VAL A 46 -8.45 6.42 -0.94
CA VAL A 46 -7.08 6.26 -0.46
C VAL A 46 -6.67 7.41 0.47
N GLU A 47 -7.10 8.64 0.21
CA GLU A 47 -6.78 9.82 1.02
C GLU A 47 -7.16 9.62 2.50
N LYS A 48 -8.27 8.91 2.76
CA LYS A 48 -8.75 8.60 4.12
C LYS A 48 -7.87 7.58 4.86
N ILE A 49 -6.98 6.89 4.14
CA ILE A 49 -6.18 5.77 4.65
C ILE A 49 -4.69 6.11 4.62
N ILE A 50 -4.19 6.56 3.47
CA ILE A 50 -2.79 6.89 3.19
C ILE A 50 -2.76 8.23 2.42
N PRO A 51 -2.98 9.38 3.09
CA PRO A 51 -3.08 10.67 2.42
C PRO A 51 -1.83 11.07 1.65
N GLU A 52 -0.63 10.64 2.08
CA GLU A 52 0.63 11.03 1.45
C GLU A 52 0.79 10.50 0.03
N VAL A 53 0.09 9.42 -0.35
CA VAL A 53 0.13 8.91 -1.73
C VAL A 53 -0.89 9.58 -2.65
N VAL A 54 -1.64 10.56 -2.14
CA VAL A 54 -2.61 11.34 -2.91
C VAL A 54 -2.04 12.74 -3.16
N ILE A 55 -1.95 13.10 -4.44
CA ILE A 55 -1.54 14.42 -4.90
C ILE A 55 -2.77 15.31 -4.91
N THR A 56 -2.76 16.34 -4.05
CA THR A 56 -3.83 17.32 -3.84
C THR A 56 -3.47 18.70 -4.39
N GLU A 57 -2.23 18.89 -4.84
CA GLU A 57 -1.66 20.19 -5.20
C GLU A 57 -0.95 20.11 -6.55
N ASP A 58 -1.06 21.19 -7.32
CA ASP A 58 -0.26 21.43 -8.51
C ASP A 58 0.89 22.37 -8.17
N VAL A 59 2.06 22.10 -8.74
CA VAL A 59 3.25 22.95 -8.57
C VAL A 59 3.51 23.68 -9.87
N ASP A 60 3.31 24.98 -9.85
CA ASP A 60 3.70 25.88 -10.93
C ASP A 60 5.03 26.59 -10.59
N ILE A 61 5.69 27.14 -11.60
CA ILE A 61 6.92 27.91 -11.44
C ILE A 61 6.68 29.29 -12.04
N ASP A 62 6.84 30.34 -11.23
CA ASP A 62 6.79 31.70 -11.74
C ASP A 62 7.89 31.88 -12.80
N PRO A 63 7.55 32.17 -14.06
CA PRO A 63 8.54 32.26 -15.14
C PRO A 63 9.49 33.45 -15.01
N LYS A 64 9.18 34.43 -14.14
CA LYS A 64 9.99 35.63 -13.89
C LYS A 64 10.89 35.47 -12.68
N THR A 65 10.42 34.86 -11.60
CA THR A 65 11.19 34.73 -10.34
C THR A 65 11.84 33.35 -10.17
N GLY A 66 11.31 32.32 -10.84
CA GLY A 66 11.72 30.93 -10.65
C GLY A 66 11.21 30.31 -9.34
N GLU A 67 10.35 31.02 -8.60
CA GLU A 67 9.76 30.52 -7.36
C GLU A 67 8.68 29.49 -7.65
N LYS A 68 8.62 28.46 -6.79
CA LYS A 68 7.55 27.45 -6.85
C LYS A 68 6.28 28.01 -6.23
N ILE A 69 5.20 27.98 -6.98
CA ILE A 69 3.87 28.33 -6.52
C ILE A 69 3.10 27.02 -6.40
N VAL A 70 2.69 26.71 -5.17
CA VAL A 70 1.85 25.55 -4.89
C VAL A 70 0.40 26.03 -4.90
N VAL A 71 -0.42 25.47 -5.78
CA VAL A 71 -1.85 25.76 -5.86
C VAL A 71 -2.65 24.48 -5.61
N PRO A 72 -3.84 24.56 -4.98
CA PRO A 72 -4.71 23.40 -4.88
C PRO A 72 -5.03 22.87 -6.28
N GLY A 73 -4.85 21.56 -6.48
CA GLY A 73 -5.19 20.92 -7.73
C GLY A 73 -6.70 20.77 -7.88
N ASP A 74 -7.21 20.91 -9.10
CA ASP A 74 -8.64 20.74 -9.39
C ASP A 74 -9.12 19.29 -9.19
N TYR A 75 -8.19 18.33 -9.21
CA TYR A 75 -8.47 16.90 -9.08
C TYR A 75 -7.44 16.20 -8.20
N LEU A 76 -7.89 15.21 -7.42
CA LEU A 76 -6.98 14.32 -6.70
C LEU A 76 -6.35 13.31 -7.65
N ALA A 77 -5.04 13.13 -7.55
CA ALA A 77 -4.29 12.12 -8.30
C ALA A 77 -3.54 11.16 -7.38
N MET A 78 -3.19 9.98 -7.89
CA MET A 78 -2.48 8.95 -7.13
C MET A 78 -0.98 8.96 -7.45
N SER A 79 -0.13 9.04 -6.42
CA SER A 79 1.30 8.73 -6.50
C SER A 79 1.53 7.24 -6.27
N TYR A 80 1.42 6.44 -7.34
CA TYR A 80 1.70 5.00 -7.25
C TYR A 80 3.16 4.68 -6.90
N ILE A 81 4.08 5.62 -7.14
CA ILE A 81 5.49 5.49 -6.75
C ILE A 81 5.62 5.50 -5.22
N GLU A 82 4.87 6.37 -4.54
CA GLU A 82 4.90 6.47 -3.08
C GLU A 82 4.09 5.36 -2.39
N LEU A 83 3.18 4.71 -3.10
CA LEU A 83 2.50 3.50 -2.63
C LEU A 83 3.42 2.26 -2.62
N ILE A 84 4.49 2.22 -3.43
CA ILE A 84 5.42 1.08 -3.50
C ILE A 84 6.08 0.78 -2.14
N PRO A 85 6.66 1.74 -1.41
CA PRO A 85 7.18 1.50 -0.06
C PRO A 85 6.16 0.88 0.91
N VAL A 86 4.88 1.25 0.83
CA VAL A 86 3.81 0.65 1.64
C VAL A 86 3.62 -0.81 1.26
N LEU A 87 3.53 -1.11 -0.04
CA LEU A 87 3.45 -2.49 -0.56
C LEU A 87 4.64 -3.34 -0.10
N ILE A 88 5.85 -2.80 -0.12
CA ILE A 88 7.06 -3.49 0.36
C ILE A 88 6.92 -3.85 1.83
N LYS A 89 6.49 -2.91 2.69
CA LYS A 89 6.28 -3.17 4.12
C LYS A 89 5.18 -4.20 4.35
N ALA A 90 4.06 -4.09 3.65
CA ALA A 90 2.96 -5.05 3.73
C ALA A 90 3.40 -6.48 3.34
N VAL A 91 4.20 -6.65 2.28
CA VAL A 91 4.74 -7.96 1.88
C VAL A 91 5.70 -8.52 2.92
N GLN A 92 6.53 -7.66 3.55
CA GLN A 92 7.41 -8.09 4.64
C GLN A 92 6.62 -8.56 5.87
N GLU A 93 5.54 -7.86 6.23
CA GLU A 93 4.63 -8.24 7.32
C GLU A 93 3.92 -9.56 7.00
N GLN A 94 3.36 -9.69 5.79
CA GLN A 94 2.75 -10.94 5.32
C GLN A 94 3.75 -12.11 5.35
N GLN A 95 5.00 -11.89 4.97
CA GLN A 95 6.03 -12.95 5.03
C GLN A 95 6.32 -13.39 6.46
N LYS A 96 6.28 -12.48 7.44
CA LYS A 96 6.43 -12.84 8.87
C LYS A 96 5.25 -13.68 9.35
N GLU A 97 4.02 -13.32 8.98
CA GLU A 97 2.83 -14.11 9.31
C GLU A 97 2.90 -15.52 8.71
N ILE A 98 3.32 -15.65 7.45
CA ILE A 98 3.49 -16.96 6.80
C ILE A 98 4.53 -17.82 7.54
N VAL A 99 5.64 -17.24 7.99
CA VAL A 99 6.65 -17.98 8.77
C VAL A 99 6.05 -18.45 10.09
N ALA A 100 5.39 -17.55 10.84
CA ALA A 100 4.76 -17.90 12.11
C ALA A 100 3.71 -19.03 11.97
N LEU A 101 2.89 -18.98 10.91
CA LEU A 101 1.91 -20.02 10.62
C LEU A 101 2.56 -21.36 10.26
N LYS A 102 3.66 -21.36 9.51
CA LYS A 102 4.42 -22.58 9.20
C LYS A 102 5.02 -23.21 10.45
N ASP A 103 5.62 -22.41 11.33
CA ASP A 103 6.20 -22.89 12.59
C ASP A 103 5.13 -23.52 13.49
N GLN A 104 3.94 -22.89 13.57
CA GLN A 104 2.80 -23.47 14.29
C GLN A 104 2.36 -24.80 13.69
N LEU A 105 2.27 -24.89 12.36
CA LEU A 105 1.90 -26.12 11.66
C LEU A 105 2.89 -27.25 11.93
N GLU A 106 4.19 -26.98 11.89
CA GLU A 106 5.23 -27.96 12.21
C GLU A 106 5.10 -28.46 13.66
N ASN A 107 4.83 -27.56 14.60
CA ASN A 107 4.60 -27.93 16.00
C ASN A 107 3.36 -28.81 16.16
N TYR A 108 2.25 -28.49 15.49
CA TYR A 108 1.05 -29.33 15.53
C TYR A 108 1.31 -30.73 14.96
N GLN A 109 2.02 -30.84 13.84
CA GLN A 109 2.40 -32.13 13.26
C GLN A 109 3.32 -32.94 14.17
N PHE A 110 4.23 -32.28 14.89
CA PHE A 110 5.08 -32.93 15.87
C PHE A 110 4.27 -33.49 17.05
N LEU A 111 3.34 -32.70 17.60
CA LEU A 111 2.46 -33.11 18.68
C LEU A 111 1.55 -34.28 18.27
N GLU A 112 0.98 -34.24 17.08
CA GLU A 112 0.14 -35.31 16.52
C GLU A 112 0.91 -36.64 16.45
N LYS A 113 2.14 -36.63 15.92
CA LYS A 113 3.00 -37.83 15.90
C LYS A 113 3.28 -38.37 17.29
N ARG A 114 3.51 -37.50 18.27
CA ARG A 114 3.77 -37.90 19.65
C ARG A 114 2.54 -38.50 20.31
N ILE A 115 1.36 -37.93 20.08
CA ILE A 115 0.08 -38.48 20.58
C ILE A 115 -0.15 -39.86 20.01
N LYS A 116 -0.04 -40.03 18.68
CA LYS A 116 -0.20 -41.34 18.03
C LYS A 116 0.77 -42.40 18.59
N ALA A 117 2.04 -42.03 18.80
CA ALA A 117 3.03 -42.94 19.38
C ALA A 117 2.74 -43.30 20.85
N LEU A 118 1.97 -42.50 21.58
CA LEU A 118 1.51 -42.82 22.94
C LEU A 118 0.23 -43.68 22.91
N GLU A 119 -0.67 -43.41 21.97
CA GLU A 119 -1.89 -44.21 21.75
C GLU A 119 -1.54 -45.64 21.31
N ASP A 120 -0.59 -45.81 20.38
CA ASP A 120 -0.14 -47.12 19.88
C ASP A 120 0.59 -47.97 20.96
N LYS A 121 0.96 -47.38 22.10
CA LYS A 121 1.65 -48.06 23.21
C LYS A 121 0.72 -48.58 24.31
N ASN A 122 -0.55 -48.18 24.29
CA ASN A 122 -1.59 -48.62 25.23
C ASN A 122 -2.50 -49.66 24.59
#